data_AF-A0AAN4ZQN0-F1
#
_entry.id   AF-A0AAN4ZQN0-F1
#
_cell.length_a   1.000
_cell.length_b   1.000
_cell.length_c   1.000
_cell.angle_alpha   90.00
_cell.angle_beta   90.00
_cell.angle_gamma   90.00
#
_symmetry.space_group_name_H-M   'P 1'
#
loop_
_entity.id
_entity.type
_entity.pdbx_description
1 polymer ?
#
loop_
_entity_poly.entity_id
_entity_poly.type
_entity_poly.pdbx_seq_one_letter_code
_entity_poly.pdbx_strand_id
1 'polypeptide(L)'
;RTVLHPHAVPSFTGDSGVDHKFLSSNNDVQPKSKANYQIDISSEIKEKPGDIKNMPVNDLPDHRNEEPIADIYCPSSGTSRSFDQSSSTTASVGPSKKRIDRKCIVCNRRGSDMRGFTTNQKRRATWINAVRSTAEDRAAFMAQLNATKHSFLCSSHFSPSDFVHYTSGITTLADYAIPFYGVSRI
;
A
#
# COMPACT_ATOMS: atom_id res chain seq x y z
N ARG A 1 -42.53 -36.13 30.82
CA ARG A 1 -41.92 -35.76 29.51
C ARG A 1 -41.68 -34.25 29.53
N THR A 2 -40.52 -33.85 29.04
CA THR A 2 -39.68 -32.70 29.42
C THR A 2 -40.38 -31.34 29.45
N VAL A 3 -40.36 -30.68 30.61
CA VAL A 3 -40.76 -29.28 30.79
C VAL A 3 -39.55 -28.39 30.49
N LEU A 4 -39.71 -27.49 29.53
CA LEU A 4 -38.75 -26.46 29.15
C LEU A 4 -38.48 -25.51 30.33
N HIS A 5 -37.22 -25.37 30.72
CA HIS A 5 -36.78 -24.31 31.65
C HIS A 5 -36.50 -23.03 30.84
N PRO A 6 -37.05 -21.86 31.23
CA PRO A 6 -36.61 -20.59 30.72
C PRO A 6 -35.30 -20.17 31.40
N HIS A 7 -34.26 -19.91 30.61
CA HIS A 7 -33.04 -19.28 31.10
C HIS A 7 -33.31 -17.80 31.39
N ALA A 8 -33.15 -17.42 32.65
CA ALA A 8 -33.27 -16.06 33.15
C ALA A 8 -32.22 -15.13 32.52
N VAL A 9 -32.70 -13.98 32.04
CA VAL A 9 -31.87 -12.84 31.64
C VAL A 9 -31.50 -12.04 32.90
N PRO A 10 -30.21 -11.75 33.16
CA PRO A 10 -29.86 -10.84 34.24
C PRO A 10 -30.11 -9.38 33.81
N SER A 11 -31.07 -8.73 34.45
CA SER A 11 -31.27 -7.28 34.40
C SER A 11 -30.18 -6.60 35.23
N PHE A 12 -29.25 -5.90 34.56
CA PHE A 12 -28.30 -5.02 35.20
C PHE A 12 -28.85 -3.59 35.18
N THR A 13 -29.58 -3.20 36.24
CA THR A 13 -29.81 -1.81 36.60
C THR A 13 -28.77 -1.42 37.64
N GLY A 14 -27.60 -1.03 37.16
CA GLY A 14 -26.52 -0.45 37.97
C GLY A 14 -26.56 1.06 37.85
N ASP A 15 -27.45 1.67 38.63
CA ASP A 15 -27.39 3.08 39.02
C ASP A 15 -26.30 3.22 40.08
N SER A 16 -25.28 4.01 39.77
CA SER A 16 -24.37 4.55 40.79
C SER A 16 -23.77 5.83 40.24
N GLY A 17 -24.46 6.92 40.55
CA GLY A 17 -23.97 8.28 40.37
C GLY A 17 -22.58 8.44 40.99
N VAL A 18 -21.65 8.86 40.15
CA VAL A 18 -20.38 9.41 40.59
C VAL A 18 -20.49 10.91 40.38
N ASP A 19 -20.65 11.63 41.48
CA ASP A 19 -20.58 13.09 41.54
C ASP A 19 -19.23 13.55 40.97
N HIS A 20 -19.23 13.93 39.69
CA HIS A 20 -18.13 14.68 39.10
C HIS A 20 -18.15 16.09 39.71
N LYS A 21 -17.43 16.25 40.82
CA LYS A 21 -16.95 17.57 41.27
C LYS A 21 -16.19 18.22 40.11
N PHE A 22 -16.86 19.16 39.47
CA PHE A 22 -16.26 20.20 38.64
C PHE A 22 -15.26 20.99 39.50
N LEU A 23 -13.99 20.62 39.43
CA LEU A 23 -12.90 21.53 39.77
C LEU A 23 -12.55 22.28 38.48
N SER A 24 -13.17 23.46 38.33
CA SER A 24 -12.70 24.52 37.46
C SER A 24 -11.28 24.91 37.89
N SER A 25 -10.28 24.32 37.25
CA SER A 25 -8.93 24.87 37.24
C SER A 25 -8.70 25.59 35.93
N ASN A 26 -8.94 26.91 35.98
CA ASN A 26 -8.37 27.87 35.05
C ASN A 26 -6.86 27.70 35.06
N ASN A 27 -6.31 27.13 34.00
CA ASN A 27 -4.90 27.26 33.68
C ASN A 27 -4.80 27.71 32.23
N ASP A 28 -4.92 29.03 32.08
CA ASP A 28 -4.47 29.83 30.96
C ASP A 28 -2.94 29.70 30.84
N VAL A 29 -2.47 28.52 30.41
CA VAL A 29 -1.08 28.29 30.06
C VAL A 29 -0.96 28.52 28.56
N GLN A 30 -0.64 29.76 28.21
CA GLN A 30 -0.15 30.08 26.89
C GLN A 30 1.07 29.19 26.56
N PRO A 31 1.09 28.48 25.42
CA PRO A 31 2.31 27.86 24.93
C PRO A 31 3.22 28.95 24.35
N LYS A 32 3.93 29.68 25.22
CA LYS A 32 5.13 30.43 24.85
C LYS A 32 6.34 29.52 24.98
N SER A 33 6.62 28.75 23.93
CA SER A 33 7.99 28.38 23.60
C SER A 33 8.07 28.05 22.11
N LYS A 34 8.38 29.08 21.33
CA LYS A 34 9.02 28.92 20.02
C LYS A 34 10.39 28.29 20.27
N ALA A 35 10.46 26.96 20.30
CA ALA A 35 11.72 26.25 20.15
C ALA A 35 12.15 26.39 18.69
N ASN A 36 12.87 27.49 18.42
CA ASN A 36 13.63 27.68 17.19
C ASN A 36 14.80 26.68 17.20
N TYR A 37 14.56 25.48 16.67
CA TYR A 37 15.63 24.54 16.36
C TYR A 37 16.35 25.04 15.10
N GLN A 38 17.33 25.91 15.32
CA GLN A 38 18.31 26.26 14.32
C GLN A 38 19.26 25.06 14.21
N ILE A 39 18.95 24.17 13.27
CA ILE A 39 19.81 23.04 12.95
C ILE A 39 21.01 23.61 12.20
N ASP A 40 22.10 23.81 12.92
CA ASP A 40 23.39 24.18 12.35
C ASP A 40 24.00 22.96 11.67
N ILE A 41 23.61 22.73 10.41
CA ILE A 41 24.22 21.70 9.54
C ILE A 41 25.44 22.34 8.89
N SER A 42 26.45 22.60 9.70
CA SER A 42 27.80 22.91 9.23
C SER A 42 28.66 21.66 9.41
N SER A 43 28.28 20.58 8.74
CA SER A 43 29.13 19.41 8.52
C SER A 43 29.74 19.58 7.13
N GLU A 44 30.95 20.12 7.13
CA GLU A 44 31.87 20.24 6.02
C GLU A 44 32.16 18.85 5.41
N ILE A 45 31.32 18.42 4.47
CA ILE A 45 31.61 17.25 3.64
C ILE A 45 32.61 17.73 2.58
N LYS A 46 33.90 17.56 2.86
CA LYS A 46 34.97 17.59 1.86
C LYS A 46 34.80 16.41 0.91
N GLU A 47 33.88 16.57 -0.04
CA GLU A 47 33.74 15.64 -1.17
C GLU A 47 34.83 15.95 -2.19
N LYS A 48 35.80 15.04 -2.31
CA LYS A 48 36.78 15.10 -3.40
C LYS A 48 36.02 14.78 -4.70
N PRO A 49 36.19 15.58 -5.78
CA PRO A 49 35.60 15.25 -7.07
C PRO A 49 36.24 13.95 -7.57
N GLY A 50 35.50 12.85 -7.47
CA GLY A 50 35.86 11.59 -8.10
C GLY A 50 35.57 11.68 -9.59
N ASP A 51 36.60 11.48 -10.41
CA ASP A 51 36.53 11.42 -11.86
C ASP A 51 35.38 10.52 -12.33
N ILE A 52 34.35 11.14 -12.89
CA ILE A 52 33.28 10.46 -13.60
C ILE A 52 33.90 9.94 -14.89
N LYS A 53 34.34 8.69 -14.86
CA LYS A 53 34.78 7.94 -16.01
C LYS A 53 33.59 7.78 -16.95
N ASN A 54 33.51 8.67 -17.93
CA ASN A 54 32.55 8.60 -19.03
C ASN A 54 32.64 7.21 -19.67
N MET A 55 31.63 6.37 -19.43
CA MET A 55 31.47 5.13 -20.18
C MET A 55 30.90 5.49 -21.56
N PRO A 56 31.45 4.91 -22.64
CA PRO A 56 30.94 5.17 -23.98
C PRO A 56 29.50 4.71 -24.09
N VAL A 57 28.64 5.63 -24.52
CA VAL A 57 27.28 5.37 -24.97
C VAL A 57 27.40 4.41 -26.16
N ASN A 58 27.05 3.15 -25.96
CA ASN A 58 26.84 2.24 -27.08
C ASN A 58 25.55 2.67 -27.76
N ASP A 59 25.70 3.33 -28.90
CA ASP A 59 24.66 3.50 -29.91
C ASP A 59 24.07 2.12 -30.23
N LEU A 60 22.93 1.80 -29.61
CA LEU A 60 22.16 0.64 -30.00
C LEU A 60 21.57 0.93 -31.39
N PRO A 61 21.82 0.07 -32.38
CA PRO A 61 21.32 0.29 -33.72
C PRO A 61 19.79 0.28 -33.72
N ASP A 62 19.28 1.36 -34.29
CA ASP A 62 17.94 1.60 -34.81
C ASP A 62 17.25 0.29 -35.22
N HIS A 63 16.39 -0.19 -34.33
CA HIS A 63 15.64 -1.41 -34.53
C HIS A 63 14.48 -1.09 -35.47
N ARG A 64 14.82 -1.18 -36.76
CA ARG A 64 14.00 -1.64 -37.88
C ARG A 64 12.64 -0.96 -37.98
N ASN A 65 12.55 -0.11 -39.01
CA ASN A 65 11.37 0.05 -39.85
C ASN A 65 10.66 -1.31 -40.05
N GLU A 66 9.70 -1.62 -39.20
CA GLU A 66 8.71 -2.64 -39.51
C GLU A 66 7.75 -1.98 -40.49
N GLU A 67 7.95 -2.30 -41.77
CA GLU A 67 6.97 -1.99 -42.80
C GLU A 67 5.60 -2.47 -42.32
N PRO A 68 4.54 -1.66 -42.48
CA PRO A 68 3.20 -2.11 -42.18
C PRO A 68 2.91 -3.34 -43.04
N ILE A 69 2.62 -4.48 -42.40
CA ILE A 69 2.20 -5.70 -43.09
C ILE A 69 0.96 -5.31 -43.89
N ALA A 70 1.13 -5.20 -45.20
CA ALA A 70 0.07 -4.82 -46.11
C ALA A 70 -1.12 -5.76 -45.92
N ASP A 71 -2.29 -5.17 -45.69
CA ASP A 71 -3.56 -5.89 -45.67
C ASP A 71 -3.64 -6.76 -46.93
N ILE A 72 -3.64 -8.08 -46.72
CA ILE A 72 -3.77 -9.08 -47.79
C ILE A 72 -5.23 -9.04 -48.27
N TYR A 73 -5.50 -8.05 -49.12
CA TYR A 73 -6.77 -7.84 -49.80
C TYR A 73 -6.75 -8.61 -51.13
N CYS A 74 -7.60 -9.63 -51.27
CA CYS A 74 -7.68 -10.40 -52.52
C CYS A 74 -8.69 -9.70 -53.47
N PRO A 75 -8.33 -9.36 -54.72
CA PRO A 75 -9.14 -8.46 -55.56
C PRO A 75 -10.22 -9.14 -56.42
N SER A 76 -10.24 -10.48 -56.51
CA SER A 76 -11.10 -11.20 -57.48
C SER A 76 -11.91 -12.36 -56.88
N SER A 77 -11.98 -12.47 -55.54
CA SER A 77 -12.89 -13.40 -54.83
C SER A 77 -13.58 -12.85 -53.55
N GLY A 78 -13.02 -12.07 -52.61
CA GLY A 78 -11.67 -11.54 -52.45
C GLY A 78 -11.09 -11.72 -51.04
N THR A 79 -11.38 -12.86 -50.42
CA THR A 79 -10.99 -13.31 -49.07
C THR A 79 -9.65 -14.06 -49.06
N SER A 80 -8.85 -13.94 -47.99
CA SER A 80 -7.65 -14.79 -47.78
C SER A 80 -7.99 -16.05 -46.95
N ARG A 81 -7.71 -17.22 -47.55
CA ARG A 81 -7.99 -18.64 -47.18
C ARG A 81 -7.43 -19.10 -45.82
N SER A 82 -7.81 -20.21 -45.18
CA SER A 82 -9.00 -21.09 -45.18
C SER A 82 -8.95 -21.97 -43.90
N PHE A 83 -10.11 -22.38 -43.42
CA PHE A 83 -10.38 -23.09 -42.17
C PHE A 83 -10.28 -24.63 -42.38
N ASP A 84 -9.20 -25.28 -41.94
CA ASP A 84 -9.17 -26.75 -41.70
C ASP A 84 -8.05 -27.09 -40.71
N GLN A 85 -8.39 -27.36 -39.45
CA GLN A 85 -8.59 -28.71 -38.89
C GLN A 85 -7.33 -29.60 -38.91
N SER A 86 -6.27 -29.13 -38.27
CA SER A 86 -5.42 -29.98 -37.43
C SER A 86 -4.85 -29.14 -36.29
N SER A 87 -5.73 -28.37 -35.64
CA SER A 87 -5.44 -27.76 -34.35
C SER A 87 -5.46 -28.87 -33.30
N SER A 88 -4.36 -29.63 -33.21
CA SER A 88 -3.86 -30.01 -31.90
C SER A 88 -3.89 -28.72 -31.09
N THR A 89 -4.94 -28.59 -30.28
CA THR A 89 -5.10 -27.49 -29.35
C THR A 89 -4.03 -27.79 -28.31
N THR A 90 -2.77 -27.48 -28.65
CA THR A 90 -1.81 -26.98 -27.70
C THR A 90 -2.49 -25.73 -27.19
N ALA A 91 -3.38 -25.92 -26.20
CA ALA A 91 -3.83 -24.87 -25.34
C ALA A 91 -2.52 -24.22 -24.92
N SER A 92 -2.21 -23.08 -25.55
CA SER A 92 -1.08 -22.27 -25.19
C SER A 92 -1.44 -21.86 -23.78
N VAL A 93 -0.98 -22.66 -22.82
CA VAL A 93 -0.99 -22.35 -21.40
C VAL A 93 0.00 -21.20 -21.33
N GLY A 94 -0.47 -20.02 -21.75
CA GLY A 94 0.25 -18.78 -21.63
C GLY A 94 0.73 -18.73 -20.19
N PRO A 95 2.00 -18.33 -19.96
CA PRO A 95 2.67 -18.50 -18.68
C PRO A 95 1.70 -18.04 -17.59
N SER A 96 1.18 -19.01 -16.83
CA SER A 96 0.17 -18.75 -15.81
C SER A 96 0.78 -17.72 -14.89
N LYS A 97 0.33 -16.45 -15.01
CA LYS A 97 0.86 -15.34 -14.23
C LYS A 97 0.75 -15.77 -12.79
N LYS A 98 1.89 -16.15 -12.18
CA LYS A 98 1.94 -16.62 -10.80
C LYS A 98 1.28 -15.51 -10.00
N ARG A 99 0.09 -15.78 -9.46
CA ARG A 99 -0.66 -14.80 -8.67
C ARG A 99 0.26 -14.46 -7.50
N ILE A 100 0.73 -13.22 -7.45
CA ILE A 100 1.57 -12.74 -6.36
C ILE A 100 0.73 -12.91 -5.09
N ASP A 101 1.20 -13.74 -4.17
CA ASP A 101 0.54 -13.93 -2.88
C ASP A 101 0.64 -12.62 -2.09
N ARG A 102 -0.49 -11.91 -2.00
CA ARG A 102 -0.55 -10.62 -1.32
C ARG A 102 -0.86 -10.88 0.15
N LYS A 103 0.15 -10.63 0.99
CA LYS A 103 0.07 -10.75 2.45
C LYS A 103 0.28 -9.37 3.08
N CYS A 104 -0.57 -9.00 4.02
CA CYS A 104 -0.41 -7.77 4.79
C CYS A 104 0.82 -7.88 5.69
N ILE A 105 1.74 -6.92 5.61
CA ILE A 105 2.97 -6.96 6.39
C ILE A 105 2.74 -6.67 7.89
N VAL A 106 1.59 -6.09 8.25
CA VAL A 106 1.28 -5.72 9.64
C VAL A 106 0.54 -6.82 10.38
N CYS A 107 -0.58 -7.29 9.82
CA CYS A 107 -1.43 -8.29 10.46
C CYS A 107 -1.30 -9.70 9.84
N ASN A 108 -0.41 -9.89 8.87
CA ASN A 108 -0.17 -11.18 8.21
C ASN A 108 -1.38 -11.83 7.50
N ARG A 109 -2.53 -11.13 7.42
CA ARG A 109 -3.72 -11.59 6.69
C ARG A 109 -3.48 -11.56 5.18
N ARG A 110 -4.08 -12.52 4.47
CA ARG A 110 -4.16 -12.55 2.99
C ARG A 110 -5.50 -11.97 2.55
N GLY A 111 -5.54 -11.36 1.37
CA GLY A 111 -6.78 -10.75 0.86
C GLY A 111 -6.62 -10.12 -0.52
N SER A 112 -7.74 -9.87 -1.18
CA SER A 112 -7.80 -9.14 -2.45
C SER A 112 -7.67 -7.63 -2.26
N ASP A 113 -8.24 -7.12 -1.17
CA ASP A 113 -8.27 -5.68 -0.87
C ASP A 113 -7.04 -5.24 -0.07
N MET A 114 -5.94 -5.08 -0.81
CA MET A 114 -4.66 -4.64 -0.29
C MET A 114 -4.16 -3.41 -1.02
N ARG A 115 -3.41 -2.59 -0.30
CA ARG A 115 -2.75 -1.38 -0.79
C ARG A 115 -1.25 -1.59 -0.72
N GLY A 116 -0.54 -1.20 -1.78
CA GLY A 116 0.91 -1.24 -1.81
C GLY A 116 1.49 -0.30 -0.75
N PHE A 117 2.61 -0.69 -0.15
CA PHE A 117 3.37 0.20 0.71
C PHE A 117 3.92 1.37 -0.12
N THR A 118 3.89 2.58 0.44
CA THR A 118 4.39 3.77 -0.27
C THR A 118 5.87 3.64 -0.62
N THR A 119 6.22 4.03 -1.85
CA THR A 119 7.62 4.14 -2.32
C THR A 119 8.26 5.48 -1.93
N ASN A 120 7.44 6.52 -1.68
CA ASN A 120 7.92 7.82 -1.21
C ASN A 120 8.54 7.68 0.20
N GLN A 121 9.84 7.97 0.33
CA GLN A 121 10.61 7.76 1.56
C GLN A 121 10.08 8.55 2.76
N LYS A 122 9.65 9.81 2.56
CA LYS A 122 9.08 10.66 3.61
C LYS A 122 7.78 10.07 4.13
N ARG A 123 6.86 9.72 3.23
CA ARG A 123 5.59 9.06 3.57
C ARG A 123 5.81 7.69 4.20
N ARG A 124 6.84 6.96 3.74
CA ARG A 124 7.24 5.65 4.27
C ARG A 124 7.62 5.75 5.74
N ALA A 125 8.42 6.74 6.12
CA ALA A 125 8.78 6.98 7.52
C ALA A 125 7.54 7.29 8.38
N THR A 126 6.61 8.12 7.88
CA THR A 126 5.35 8.41 8.57
C THR A 126 4.51 7.15 8.80
N TRP A 127 4.38 6.29 7.78
CA TRP A 127 3.64 5.03 7.91
C TRP A 127 4.31 4.06 8.90
N ILE A 128 5.63 3.94 8.87
CA ILE A 128 6.38 3.11 9.82
C ILE A 128 6.16 3.59 11.25
N ASN A 129 6.25 4.91 11.49
CA ASN A 129 6.00 5.51 12.80
C ASN A 129 4.56 5.30 13.29
N ALA A 130 3.58 5.29 12.39
CA ALA A 130 2.18 5.07 12.76
C ALA A 130 1.87 3.60 13.10
N VAL A 131 2.58 2.66 12.48
CA VAL A 131 2.35 1.22 12.63
C VAL A 131 3.18 0.62 13.78
N ARG A 132 4.33 1.21 14.12
CA ARG A 132 5.25 0.72 15.14
C ARG A 132 5.65 1.85 16.09
N SER A 133 5.38 1.65 17.38
CA SER A 133 5.60 2.68 18.41
C SER A 133 7.06 2.75 18.88
N THR A 134 7.77 1.62 18.95
CA THR A 134 9.14 1.58 19.48
C THR A 134 10.18 1.86 18.39
N ALA A 135 11.35 2.37 18.76
CA ALA A 135 12.44 2.59 17.80
C ALA A 135 12.98 1.28 17.22
N GLU A 136 13.09 0.24 18.06
CA GLU A 136 13.58 -1.08 17.67
C GLU A 136 12.62 -1.75 16.66
N ASP A 137 11.31 -1.76 16.94
CA ASP A 137 10.32 -2.34 16.03
C ASP A 137 10.30 -1.60 14.68
N ARG A 138 10.49 -0.28 14.70
CA ARG A 138 10.57 0.52 13.47
C ARG A 138 11.78 0.13 12.62
N ALA A 139 12.93 -0.09 13.26
CA ALA A 139 14.15 -0.53 12.57
C ALA A 139 13.99 -1.95 11.97
N ALA A 140 13.47 -2.89 12.76
CA ALA A 140 13.21 -4.26 12.31
C ALA A 140 12.18 -4.28 11.17
N PHE A 141 11.11 -3.50 11.28
CA PHE A 141 10.09 -3.39 10.24
C PHE A 141 10.63 -2.73 8.96
N MET A 142 11.50 -1.73 9.08
CA MET A 142 12.17 -1.14 7.92
C MET A 142 13.06 -2.15 7.20
N ALA A 143 13.83 -2.96 7.94
CA ALA A 143 14.64 -4.04 7.36
C ALA A 143 13.76 -5.07 6.62
N GLN A 144 12.61 -5.45 7.21
CA GLN A 144 11.64 -6.35 6.58
C GLN A 144 11.07 -5.78 5.28
N LEU A 145 10.69 -4.49 5.27
CA LEU A 145 10.21 -3.81 4.06
C LEU A 145 11.28 -3.74 2.97
N ASN A 146 12.56 -3.65 3.33
CA ASN A 146 13.67 -3.62 2.36
C ASN A 146 14.02 -5.01 1.81
N ALA A 147 13.83 -6.07 2.62
CA ALA A 147 14.03 -7.45 2.20
C ALA A 147 12.95 -7.94 1.23
N THR A 148 11.78 -7.28 1.20
CA THR A 148 10.62 -7.70 0.40
C THR A 148 10.42 -6.77 -0.80
N LYS A 149 10.38 -7.34 -2.01
CA LYS A 149 10.14 -6.56 -3.25
C LYS A 149 8.77 -5.88 -3.26
N HIS A 150 7.77 -6.51 -2.65
CA HIS A 150 6.40 -6.03 -2.59
C HIS A 150 5.87 -6.17 -1.16
N SER A 151 5.56 -5.03 -0.56
CA SER A 151 4.94 -4.94 0.74
C SER A 151 3.52 -4.40 0.60
N PHE A 152 2.58 -5.00 1.32
CA PHE A 152 1.16 -4.65 1.24
C PHE A 152 0.56 -4.40 2.61
N LEU A 153 -0.48 -3.59 2.66
CA LEU A 153 -1.33 -3.34 3.83
C LEU A 153 -2.78 -3.68 3.47
N CYS A 154 -3.53 -4.26 4.40
CA CYS A 154 -4.98 -4.37 4.24
C CYS A 154 -5.62 -2.97 4.24
N SER A 155 -6.68 -2.77 3.47
CA SER A 155 -7.46 -1.53 3.51
C SER A 155 -8.04 -1.23 4.90
N SER A 156 -8.25 -2.26 5.74
CA SER A 156 -8.72 -2.12 7.12
C SER A 156 -7.74 -1.41 8.06
N HIS A 157 -6.51 -1.13 7.62
CA HIS A 157 -5.58 -0.28 8.35
C HIS A 157 -5.76 1.22 8.04
N PHE A 158 -6.69 1.58 7.16
CA PHE A 158 -6.96 2.97 6.77
C PHE A 158 -8.39 3.35 7.08
N SER A 159 -8.64 4.64 7.28
CA SER A 159 -10.00 5.14 7.42
C SER A 159 -10.73 5.01 6.08
N PRO A 160 -12.03 4.68 6.05
CA PRO A 160 -12.82 4.75 4.81
C PRO A 160 -12.73 6.11 4.11
N SER A 161 -12.55 7.20 4.87
CA SER A 161 -12.37 8.56 4.34
C SER A 161 -11.04 8.78 3.60
N ASP A 162 -10.06 7.90 3.82
CA ASP A 162 -8.74 7.99 3.17
C ASP A 162 -8.78 7.52 1.72
N PHE A 163 -9.89 6.93 1.27
CA PHE A 163 -10.04 6.41 -0.07
C PHE A 163 -10.72 7.44 -0.98
N VAL A 164 -10.06 7.74 -2.09
CA VAL A 164 -10.61 8.58 -3.16
C VAL A 164 -11.19 7.67 -4.23
N HIS A 165 -12.50 7.79 -4.44
CA HIS A 165 -13.21 7.05 -5.48
C HIS A 165 -13.33 7.90 -6.74
N TYR A 166 -12.81 7.39 -7.85
CA TYR A 166 -12.98 8.02 -9.16
C TYR A 166 -14.21 7.45 -9.88
N THR A 167 -14.76 8.23 -10.81
CA THR A 167 -15.90 7.82 -11.66
C THR A 167 -15.63 6.56 -12.48
N SER A 168 -14.35 6.23 -12.70
CA SER A 168 -13.90 5.00 -13.36
C SER A 168 -14.02 3.74 -12.49
N GLY A 169 -14.50 3.84 -11.24
CA GLY A 169 -14.53 2.74 -10.28
C GLY A 169 -13.15 2.42 -9.66
N ILE A 170 -12.11 3.14 -10.06
CA ILE A 170 -10.78 3.04 -9.45
C ILE A 170 -10.84 3.70 -8.07
N THR A 171 -10.36 2.97 -7.07
CA THR A 171 -10.21 3.48 -5.70
C THR A 171 -8.73 3.62 -5.40
N THR A 172 -8.28 4.84 -5.10
CA THR A 172 -6.91 5.10 -4.67
C THR A 172 -6.88 5.57 -3.22
N LEU A 173 -5.69 5.53 -2.63
CA LEU A 173 -5.48 6.04 -1.28
C LEU A 173 -5.02 7.50 -1.37
N ALA A 174 -5.67 8.41 -0.66
CA ALA A 174 -5.31 9.82 -0.60
C ALA A 174 -3.86 10.01 -0.14
N ASP A 175 -3.20 11.10 -0.54
CA ASP A 175 -1.78 11.32 -0.22
C ASP A 175 -1.52 11.54 1.27
N TYR A 176 -2.50 12.08 1.98
CA TYR A 176 -2.45 12.31 3.42
C TYR A 176 -2.85 11.09 4.26
N ALA A 177 -3.25 9.97 3.64
CA ALA A 177 -3.68 8.78 4.36
C ALA A 177 -2.54 8.18 5.18
N ILE A 178 -2.82 7.92 6.47
CA ILE A 178 -1.89 7.34 7.43
C ILE A 178 -2.52 6.05 7.98
N PRO A 179 -1.84 4.90 7.90
CA PRO A 179 -2.37 3.67 8.45
C PRO A 179 -2.39 3.73 9.99
N PHE A 180 -3.41 3.15 10.62
CA PHE A 180 -3.47 3.02 12.07
C PHE A 180 -3.06 1.62 12.54
N TYR A 181 -2.34 1.58 13.66
CA TYR A 181 -2.07 0.36 14.40
C TYR A 181 -3.25 0.05 15.34
N GLY A 182 -4.29 -0.58 14.79
CA GLY A 182 -5.41 -1.08 15.56
C GLY A 182 -5.33 -2.60 15.61
N VAL A 183 -5.20 -3.16 16.82
CA VAL A 183 -5.52 -4.57 17.08
C VAL A 183 -6.86 -4.82 16.40
N SER A 184 -6.90 -5.77 15.46
CA SER A 184 -8.17 -6.14 14.83
C SER A 184 -9.13 -6.42 15.97
N ARG A 185 -10.18 -5.61 16.13
CA ARG A 185 -11.27 -5.95 17.03
C ARG A 185 -11.81 -7.28 16.47
N ILE A 186 -11.47 -8.36 17.18
CA ILE A 186 -12.02 -9.70 16.96
C ILE A 186 -13.50 -9.61 17.32
#